data_AF-A0A5Q0TIC9-F1
#
_entry.id   AF-A0A5Q0TIC9-F1
#
_cell.length_a   1.000
_cell.length_b   1.000
_cell.length_c   1.000
_cell.angle_alpha   90.00
_cell.angle_beta   90.00
_cell.angle_gamma   90.00
#
_symmetry.space_group_name_H-M   'P 1'
#
loop_
_entity.id
_entity.type
_entity.pdbx_description
1 polymer ?
#
loop_
_entity_poly.entity_id
_entity_poly.type
_entity_poly.pdbx_seq_one_letter_code
_entity_poly.pdbx_strand_id
1 'polypeptide(L)' 'MALSKTGLKQRILTELTAKGFTVSGEHSRNADYAEAIANAIVDEIQANAKAIVSSGSSAGSWPVK' A
#
# COMPACT_ATOMS: atom_id res chain seq x y z
N MET A 1 1.51 -8.64 -8.87
CA MET A 1 1.41 -8.93 -7.43
C MET A 1 0.41 -7.96 -6.83
N ALA A 2 -0.57 -8.43 -6.07
CA ALA A 2 -1.52 -7.57 -5.38
C ALA A 2 -0.78 -6.56 -4.49
N LEU A 3 -1.32 -5.35 -4.36
CA LEU A 3 -0.84 -4.36 -3.40
C LEU A 3 -0.74 -5.00 -2.00
N SER A 4 0.49 -5.16 -1.51
CA SER A 4 0.78 -5.74 -0.19
C SER A 4 1.11 -4.63 0.79
N LYS A 5 0.33 -4.56 1.88
CA LYS A 5 0.54 -3.62 3.00
C LYS A 5 1.96 -3.72 3.54
N THR A 6 2.44 -4.93 3.79
CA THR A 6 3.80 -5.20 4.28
C THR A 6 4.86 -4.75 3.27
N GLY A 7 4.66 -5.04 1.98
CA GLY A 7 5.60 -4.63 0.94
C GLY A 7 5.70 -3.10 0.80
N LEU A 8 4.57 -2.40 0.90
CA LEU A 8 4.54 -0.94 0.85
C LEU A 8 5.16 -0.32 2.10
N LYS A 9 4.87 -0.85 3.29
CA LYS A 9 5.53 -0.43 4.55
C LYS A 9 7.04 -0.52 4.43
N GLN A 10 7.57 -1.66 3.96
CA GLN A 10 9.01 -1.88 3.82
C GLN A 10 9.66 -0.83 2.89
N ARG A 11 9.00 -0.50 1.77
CA ARG A 11 9.46 0.54 0.85
C ARG A 11 9.47 1.92 1.51
N ILE A 12 8.41 2.30 2.21
CA ILE A 12 8.35 3.57 2.94
C ILE A 12 9.48 3.66 3.97
N LEU A 13 9.75 2.59 4.72
CA LEU A 13 10.84 2.56 5.71
C LEU A 13 12.22 2.70 5.06
N THR A 14 12.41 2.10 3.87
CA THR A 14 13.65 2.21 3.11
C THR A 14 13.89 3.66 2.68
N GLU A 15 12.87 4.33 2.14
CA GLU A 15 12.93 5.74 1.75
C GLU A 15 13.15 6.68 2.94
N LEU A 16 12.47 6.42 4.06
CA LEU A 16 12.65 7.19 5.31
C LEU A 16 14.09 7.06 5.82
N THR A 17 14.64 5.85 5.84
CA THR A 17 16.03 5.61 6.24
C THR A 17 17.01 6.33 5.31
N ALA A 18 16.77 6.28 3.99
CA ALA A 18 17.59 6.97 3.00
C ALA A 18 17.57 8.50 3.15
N LYS A 19 16.48 9.06 3.68
CA LYS A 19 16.35 10.49 4.00
C LYS A 19 16.92 10.87 5.38
N GLY A 20 17.51 9.92 6.10
CA GLY A 20 18.11 10.14 7.42
C GLY A 20 17.14 10.06 8.60
N PHE A 21 15.93 9.54 8.39
CA PHE A 21 15.01 9.29 9.51
C PHE A 21 15.41 8.03 10.27
N THR A 22 15.45 8.13 11.59
CA THR A 22 15.59 6.97 12.46
C THR A 22 14.28 6.18 12.47
N VAL A 23 14.26 5.01 11.83
CA VAL A 23 13.05 4.16 11.74
C VAL A 23 12.93 3.13 12.88
N SER A 24 13.92 3.07 13.77
CA SER A 24 13.99 2.12 14.88
C SER A 24 14.43 2.82 16.17
N GLY A 25 13.86 2.45 17.31
CA GLY A 25 14.24 2.97 18.62
C GLY A 25 13.01 3.23 19.50
N GLU A 26 13.20 3.22 20.82
CA GLU A 26 12.12 3.27 21.81
C GLU A 26 11.24 4.53 21.70
N HIS A 27 11.77 5.63 21.19
CA HIS A 27 11.02 6.87 20.93
C HIS A 27 10.68 7.10 19.45
N SER A 28 11.11 6.22 18.54
CA SER A 28 10.80 6.37 17.12
C SER A 28 9.44 5.76 16.81
N ARG A 29 8.51 6.59 16.30
CA ARG A 29 7.19 6.15 15.80
C ARG A 29 7.13 6.08 14.28
N ASN A 30 8.28 6.20 13.61
CA ASN A 30 8.34 6.21 12.14
C ASN A 30 7.94 4.84 11.55
N ALA A 31 8.19 3.74 12.27
CA ALA A 31 7.72 2.41 11.91
C ALA A 31 6.19 2.29 11.92
N ASP A 32 5.55 2.75 13.00
CA ASP A 32 4.10 2.76 13.15
C ASP A 32 3.45 3.70 12.14
N TYR A 33 4.07 4.87 11.90
CA TYR A 33 3.60 5.84 10.91
C TYR A 33 3.65 5.28 9.48
N ALA A 34 4.75 4.62 9.10
CA ALA A 34 4.88 3.97 7.80
C ALA A 34 3.85 2.84 7.63
N GLU A 35 3.53 2.11 8.70
CA GLU A 35 2.49 1.09 8.68
C GLU A 35 1.09 1.68 8.47
N ALA A 36 0.74 2.73 9.21
CA ALA A 36 -0.55 3.40 9.05
C ALA A 36 -0.74 3.93 7.62
N ILE A 37 0.28 4.57 7.06
CA ILE A 37 0.25 5.06 5.67
C ILE A 37 0.11 3.90 4.68
N ALA A 38 0.93 2.85 4.82
CA ALA A 38 0.90 1.71 3.92
C ALA A 38 -0.48 1.03 3.93
N ASN A 39 -1.10 0.90 5.11
CA ASN A 39 -2.42 0.33 5.26
C ASN A 39 -3.48 1.21 4.57
N ALA A 40 -3.51 2.51 4.86
CA ALA A 40 -4.48 3.44 4.29
C ALA A 40 -4.40 3.50 2.75
N ILE A 41 -3.19 3.57 2.18
CA ILE A 41 -3.00 3.61 0.73
C ILE A 41 -3.48 2.30 0.08
N VAL A 42 -3.11 1.15 0.63
CA VAL A 42 -3.54 -0.13 0.08
C VAL A 42 -5.06 -0.28 0.17
N ASP A 43 -5.66 0.13 1.28
CA ASP A 43 -7.11 0.06 1.47
C ASP A 43 -7.84 0.99 0.50
N GLU A 44 -7.37 2.23 0.33
CA GLU A 44 -7.95 3.19 -0.63
C GLU A 44 -7.88 2.66 -2.07
N ILE A 45 -6.71 2.16 -2.49
CA ILE A 45 -6.56 1.63 -3.85
C ILE A 45 -7.44 0.38 -4.02
N GLN A 46 -7.47 -0.53 -3.06
CA GLN A 46 -8.31 -1.73 -3.16
C GLN A 46 -9.80 -1.41 -3.19
N ALA A 47 -10.25 -0.41 -2.43
CA ALA A 47 -11.65 0.03 -2.41
C ALA A 47 -12.08 0.65 -3.74
N ASN A 48 -11.18 1.36 -4.42
CA ASN A 48 -11.47 2.04 -5.68
C ASN A 48 -11.08 1.23 -6.93
N ALA A 49 -10.31 0.15 -6.76
CA ALA A 49 -9.77 -0.63 -7.87
C ALA A 49 -10.90 -1.32 -8.65
N LYS A 50 -10.87 -1.13 -9.97
CA LYS A 50 -11.75 -1.80 -10.92
C LYS A 50 -10.95 -2.56 -11.96
N ALA A 51 -11.30 -3.83 -12.16
CA ALA A 51 -10.80 -4.64 -13.26
C ALA A 51 -11.64 -4.37 -14.51
N ILE A 52 -10.96 -4.02 -15.60
CA ILE A 52 -11.60 -3.86 -16.91
C ILE A 52 -11.48 -5.18 -17.65
N VAL A 53 -12.63 -5.80 -17.94
CA VAL A 53 -12.73 -6.99 -18.79
C VAL A 53 -13.12 -6.53 -20.20
N SER A 54 -12.18 -6.65 -21.15
CA SER A 54 -12.30 -6.07 -22.49
C SER A 54 -13.18 -6.88 -23.46
N SER A 55 -13.45 -8.16 -23.18
CA SER A 55 -14.24 -9.03 -24.07
C SER A 55 -14.84 -10.23 -23.34
N GLY A 56 -15.86 -10.85 -23.94
CA GLY A 56 -16.55 -12.03 -23.43
C GLY A 56 -17.88 -11.67 -22.72
N SER A 57 -18.58 -12.69 -22.21
CA SER A 57 -19.88 -12.52 -21.53
C SER A 57 -19.80 -11.70 -20.23
N SER A 58 -18.60 -11.48 -19.71
CA SER A 58 -18.33 -10.68 -18.50
C SER A 58 -17.64 -9.35 -18.83
N ALA A 59 -17.72 -8.88 -20.08
CA ALA A 59 -17.16 -7.57 -20.46
C ALA A 59 -17.77 -6.45 -19.61
N GLY A 60 -16.93 -5.57 -19.08
CA GLY A 60 -17.34 -4.53 -18.14
C GLY A 60 -16.25 -4.13 -17.14
N SER A 61 -16.61 -3.23 -16.24
CA SER A 61 -15.73 -2.76 -15.16
C SER A 61 -16.23 -3.32 -13.83
N TRP A 62 -15.43 -4.17 -13.20
CA TRP A 62 -15.82 -4.89 -11.98
C TRP A 62 -14.95 -4.47 -10.81
N PRO A 63 -15.51 -4.29 -9.60
CA PRO A 63 -14.70 -4.13 -8.39
C PRO A 63 -13.71 -5.29 -8.24
N VAL A 64 -12.48 -4.99 -7.84
CA VAL A 64 -11.45 -6.02 -7.60
C VAL A 64 -11.68 -6.73 -6.25
N LYS A 65 -12.55 -6.17 -5.40
CA LYS A 65 -12.85 -6.64 -4.05
C LYS A 65 -14.35 -6.74 -3.81
#